data_AF-A0A2V7ICN0-F1
#
_entry.id   AF-A0A2V7ICN0-F1
#
_cell.length_a   1.000
_cell.length_b   1.000
_cell.length_c   1.000
_cell.angle_alpha   90.00
_cell.angle_beta   90.00
_cell.angle_gamma   90.00
#
_symmetry.space_group_name_H-M   'P 1'
#
loop_
_entity.id
_entity.type
_entity.pdbx_description
1 polymer ?
#
loop_
_entity_poly.entity_id
_entity_poly.type
_entity_poly.pdbx_seq_one_letter_code
_entity_poly.pdbx_strand_id
1 'polypeptide(L)'
;MLRIAILMGRSFTDERGMPEVVRLLGELGATARLLHFGDDLIDVARVRLDYDLYVLKNRKDLGMSVAADLHRAGAALLNPYPVSALLRDRIVTFRVLRAAGVPVPETFVASHASQLLPALDRGPLIIRPHRRARLRGSEVVSNAAELAALGPMEEPVFAQRYHAPDGPMHRKIYSIGSERFGVLRVRPARTPEETRGDPFTLTPELEDIARRCGSAFGIDLFGLDVVESEGRPYVIEISSFPGFQGVPHGPRRLARYIYAAAERAVRGESIVPGDSLSTQPAAGYRAFRGSTLDLVLQALTTTPATAEELDEIQKLVDEIRLRVEAPKPAPQARPVHPPLAALATREAASPRVAMYSQGMVGFGHIRRNASIAQALRAAPPSPAIVLIAEAWQAGALPMPEGVDCVTLPALRREADGA
;
A
#
# COMPACT_ATOMS: atom_id res chain seq x y z
N MET A 1 -14.78 -21.54 18.95
CA MET A 1 -15.53 -20.31 18.61
C MET A 1 -14.59 -19.40 17.84
N LEU A 2 -14.97 -18.96 16.63
CA LEU A 2 -14.10 -18.16 15.77
C LEU A 2 -13.91 -16.74 16.35
N ARG A 3 -12.68 -16.23 16.32
CA ARG A 3 -12.29 -14.88 16.75
C ARG A 3 -11.91 -14.07 15.52
N ILE A 4 -12.65 -13.00 15.26
CA ILE A 4 -12.47 -12.16 14.07
C ILE A 4 -12.16 -10.72 14.49
N ALA A 5 -11.10 -10.16 13.94
CA ALA A 5 -10.78 -8.74 14.08
C ALA A 5 -11.09 -8.01 12.77
N ILE A 6 -11.76 -6.87 12.82
CA ILE A 6 -11.97 -6.00 11.65
C ILE A 6 -11.10 -4.76 11.82
N LEU A 7 -10.13 -4.59 10.92
CA LEU A 7 -9.16 -3.51 10.95
C LEU A 7 -9.77 -2.23 10.37
N MET A 8 -10.05 -1.27 11.26
CA MET A 8 -10.78 -0.03 10.98
C MET A 8 -9.87 1.20 11.00
N GLY A 9 -10.32 2.30 10.42
CA GLY A 9 -9.75 3.62 10.67
C GLY A 9 -10.15 4.15 12.04
N ARG A 10 -10.02 5.46 12.22
CA ARG A 10 -10.51 6.15 13.41
C ARG A 10 -12.01 5.95 13.56
N SER A 11 -12.49 5.69 14.78
CA SER A 11 -13.90 5.38 15.08
C SER A 11 -14.88 6.35 14.45
N PHE A 12 -14.62 7.65 14.61
CA PHE A 12 -15.47 8.72 14.09
C PHE A 12 -15.49 8.85 12.55
N THR A 13 -14.69 8.07 11.82
CA THR A 13 -14.62 8.13 10.35
C THR A 13 -15.24 6.96 9.62
N ASP A 14 -15.47 5.82 10.29
CA ASP A 14 -15.78 4.54 9.61
C ASP A 14 -16.91 3.75 10.31
N GLU A 15 -18.15 4.23 10.26
CA GLU A 15 -19.27 3.58 10.98
C GLU A 15 -20.29 2.84 10.10
N ARG A 16 -20.29 3.03 8.78
CA ARG A 16 -21.41 2.54 7.95
C ARG A 16 -21.38 1.02 7.76
N GLY A 17 -22.29 0.32 8.43
CA GLY A 17 -22.64 -1.09 8.22
C GLY A 17 -21.78 -2.11 8.95
N MET A 18 -20.61 -1.74 9.48
CA MET A 18 -19.73 -2.69 10.20
C MET A 18 -20.27 -3.14 11.57
N PRO A 19 -20.91 -2.29 12.39
CA PRO A 19 -21.55 -2.76 13.62
C PRO A 19 -22.62 -3.84 13.38
N GLU A 20 -23.39 -3.71 12.30
CA GLU A 20 -24.38 -4.71 11.90
C GLU A 20 -23.71 -6.02 11.46
N VAL A 21 -22.60 -5.94 10.70
CA VAL A 21 -21.80 -7.12 10.32
C VAL A 21 -21.26 -7.83 11.56
N VAL A 22 -20.76 -7.11 12.57
CA VAL A 22 -20.30 -7.69 13.85
C VAL A 22 -21.43 -8.43 14.57
N ARG A 23 -22.61 -7.80 14.66
CA ARG A 23 -23.79 -8.42 15.26
C ARG A 23 -24.19 -9.73 14.54
N LEU A 24 -24.21 -9.71 13.21
CA LEU A 24 -24.54 -10.88 12.36
C LEU A 24 -23.47 -11.98 12.45
N LEU A 25 -22.18 -11.62 12.60
CA LEU A 25 -21.12 -12.59 12.90
C LEU A 25 -21.33 -13.26 14.26
N GLY A 26 -21.83 -12.52 15.25
CA GLY A 26 -22.26 -13.05 16.54
C GLY A 26 -23.37 -14.08 16.42
N GLU A 27 -24.40 -13.82 15.61
CA GLU A 27 -25.47 -14.77 15.32
C GLU A 27 -24.98 -16.05 14.63
N LEU A 28 -23.90 -15.97 13.85
CA LEU A 28 -23.23 -17.12 13.25
C LEU A 28 -22.32 -17.87 14.24
N GLY A 29 -22.15 -17.38 15.47
CA GLY A 29 -21.33 -18.01 16.50
C GLY A 29 -19.86 -17.60 16.48
N ALA A 30 -19.51 -16.45 15.90
CA ALA A 30 -18.17 -15.86 15.98
C ALA A 30 -18.12 -14.70 16.99
N THR A 31 -16.99 -14.51 17.64
CA THR A 31 -16.68 -13.27 18.37
C THR A 31 -15.95 -12.33 17.43
N ALA A 32 -16.60 -11.23 17.03
CA ALA A 32 -16.01 -10.22 16.16
C ALA A 32 -15.74 -8.91 16.93
N ARG A 33 -14.59 -8.28 16.70
CA ARG A 33 -14.24 -6.96 17.29
C ARG A 33 -13.77 -6.00 16.20
N LEU A 34 -14.21 -4.75 16.30
CA LEU A 34 -13.67 -3.65 15.50
C LEU A 34 -12.39 -3.15 16.19
N LEU A 35 -11.28 -3.14 15.45
CA LEU A 35 -10.00 -2.61 15.90
C LEU A 35 -9.78 -1.27 15.20
N HIS A 36 -10.02 -0.17 15.92
CA HIS A 36 -9.89 1.18 15.39
C HIS A 36 -8.45 1.66 15.49
N PHE A 37 -7.84 1.99 14.35
CA PHE A 37 -6.48 2.49 14.30
C PHE A 37 -6.45 4.02 14.26
N GLY A 38 -5.70 4.60 15.21
CA GLY A 38 -5.51 6.04 15.33
C GLY A 38 -6.43 6.73 16.33
N ASP A 39 -7.25 5.97 17.06
CA ASP A 39 -7.93 6.43 18.27
C ASP A 39 -7.00 6.28 19.49
N ASP A 40 -6.28 5.16 19.54
CA ASP A 40 -5.30 4.84 20.58
C ASP A 40 -3.87 4.69 20.03
N LEU A 41 -2.88 4.83 20.92
CA LEU A 41 -1.49 4.48 20.64
C LEU A 41 -1.36 2.99 20.36
N ILE A 42 -0.74 2.63 19.24
CA ILE A 42 -0.45 1.24 18.89
C ILE A 42 1.01 0.95 19.23
N ASP A 43 1.24 0.05 20.20
CA ASP A 43 2.54 -0.55 20.42
C ASP A 43 2.74 -1.72 19.44
N VAL A 44 3.43 -1.44 18.33
CA VAL A 44 3.71 -2.42 17.28
C VAL A 44 4.50 -3.61 17.81
N ALA A 45 5.36 -3.42 18.82
CA ALA A 45 6.13 -4.50 19.42
C ALA A 45 5.26 -5.50 20.21
N ARG A 46 4.00 -5.15 20.49
CA ARG A 46 3.04 -5.98 21.20
C ARG A 46 1.94 -6.54 20.31
N VAL A 47 2.01 -6.36 18.98
CA VAL A 47 1.03 -6.94 18.06
C VAL A 47 1.12 -8.47 18.17
N ARG A 48 -0.01 -9.10 18.50
CA ARG A 48 -0.14 -10.54 18.69
C ARG A 48 -1.15 -11.13 17.72
N LEU A 49 -0.97 -12.42 17.41
CA LEU A 49 -1.92 -13.25 16.68
C LEU A 49 -3.06 -13.70 17.60
N ASP A 50 -3.92 -12.75 17.95
CA ASP A 50 -5.04 -12.97 18.88
C ASP A 50 -6.34 -13.37 18.17
N TYR A 51 -6.37 -13.42 16.83
CA TYR A 51 -7.59 -13.67 16.06
C TYR A 51 -7.33 -14.71 14.97
N ASP A 52 -8.35 -15.51 14.69
CA ASP A 52 -8.33 -16.51 13.61
C ASP A 52 -8.39 -15.85 12.23
N LEU A 53 -8.98 -14.65 12.14
CA LEU A 53 -9.04 -13.86 10.91
C LEU A 53 -8.97 -12.36 11.21
N TYR A 54 -8.17 -11.65 10.42
CA TYR A 54 -8.09 -10.19 10.40
C TYR A 54 -8.68 -9.64 9.09
N VAL A 55 -9.78 -8.91 9.17
CA VAL A 55 -10.43 -8.28 8.02
C VAL A 55 -9.81 -6.91 7.76
N LEU A 56 -9.02 -6.79 6.68
CA LEU A 56 -8.37 -5.57 6.22
C LEU A 56 -9.36 -4.65 5.50
N LYS A 57 -10.11 -3.86 6.26
CA LYS A 57 -11.03 -2.85 5.72
C LYS A 57 -10.37 -1.47 5.53
N ASN A 58 -9.54 -1.05 6.48
CA ASN A 58 -8.84 0.23 6.41
C ASN A 58 -7.60 0.14 5.50
N ARG A 59 -7.59 0.95 4.44
CA ARG A 59 -6.52 0.99 3.42
C ARG A 59 -5.64 2.24 3.51
N LYS A 60 -5.77 3.03 4.59
CA LYS A 60 -4.89 4.16 4.90
C LYS A 60 -3.54 3.65 5.42
N ASP A 61 -2.52 4.52 5.42
CA ASP A 61 -1.14 4.13 5.72
C ASP A 61 -0.98 3.36 7.03
N LEU A 62 -1.59 3.83 8.13
CA LEU A 62 -1.48 3.16 9.42
C LEU A 62 -2.08 1.75 9.40
N GLY A 63 -3.31 1.59 8.87
CA GLY A 63 -3.96 0.28 8.78
C GLY A 63 -3.18 -0.69 7.90
N MET A 64 -2.56 -0.20 6.82
CA MET A 64 -1.71 -1.00 5.96
C MET A 64 -0.37 -1.37 6.61
N SER A 65 0.21 -0.50 7.44
CA SER A 65 1.42 -0.83 8.20
C SER A 65 1.17 -1.92 9.23
N VAL A 66 0.05 -1.83 9.97
CA VAL A 66 -0.34 -2.89 10.92
C VAL A 66 -0.65 -4.20 10.19
N ALA A 67 -1.35 -4.13 9.05
CA ALA A 67 -1.61 -5.32 8.24
C ALA A 67 -0.32 -5.95 7.69
N ALA A 68 0.70 -5.16 7.38
CA ALA A 68 2.01 -5.66 6.95
C ALA A 68 2.72 -6.45 8.06
N ASP A 69 2.63 -5.95 9.29
CA ASP A 69 3.20 -6.60 10.48
C ASP A 69 2.48 -7.92 10.78
N LEU A 70 1.15 -7.89 10.83
CA LEU A 70 0.30 -9.08 10.96
C LEU A 70 0.59 -10.12 9.87
N HIS A 71 0.71 -9.68 8.61
CA HIS A 71 1.03 -10.57 7.50
C HIS A 71 2.39 -11.24 7.68
N ARG A 72 3.43 -10.49 8.09
CA ARG A 72 4.76 -11.04 8.37
C ARG A 72 4.76 -12.00 9.56
N ALA A 73 3.89 -11.76 10.53
CA ALA A 73 3.69 -12.67 11.65
C ALA A 73 2.92 -13.95 11.26
N GLY A 74 2.39 -14.05 10.04
CA GLY A 74 1.63 -15.21 9.56
C GLY A 74 0.12 -15.13 9.79
N ALA A 75 -0.43 -13.94 10.10
CA ALA A 75 -1.86 -13.76 10.28
C ALA A 75 -2.67 -14.01 8.99
N ALA A 76 -3.82 -14.67 9.14
CA ALA A 76 -4.82 -14.75 8.09
C ALA A 76 -5.51 -13.39 7.87
N LEU A 77 -5.37 -12.82 6.68
CA LEU A 77 -5.89 -11.49 6.33
C LEU A 77 -6.90 -11.55 5.19
N LEU A 78 -8.08 -10.94 5.40
CA LEU A 78 -9.14 -10.79 4.41
C LEU A 78 -9.38 -9.30 4.09
N ASN A 79 -9.06 -8.78 2.92
CA ASN A 79 -8.35 -9.44 1.82
C ASN A 79 -6.85 -9.61 2.10
N PRO A 80 -6.17 -10.52 1.37
CA PRO A 80 -4.73 -10.72 1.52
C PRO A 80 -3.95 -9.41 1.45
N TYR A 81 -3.01 -9.23 2.37
CA TYR A 81 -2.20 -8.01 2.45
C TYR A 81 -1.45 -7.68 1.16
N PRO A 82 -0.75 -8.62 0.49
CA PRO A 82 -0.01 -8.31 -0.74
C PRO A 82 -0.91 -7.72 -1.84
N VAL A 83 -2.13 -8.25 -1.98
CA VAL A 83 -3.11 -7.77 -2.95
C VAL A 83 -3.63 -6.39 -2.55
N SER A 84 -4.00 -6.20 -1.28
CA SER A 84 -4.46 -4.91 -0.78
C SER A 84 -3.38 -3.83 -0.88
N ALA A 85 -2.11 -4.18 -0.70
CA ALA A 85 -0.96 -3.28 -0.88
C ALA A 85 -0.76 -2.90 -2.34
N LEU A 86 -0.82 -3.87 -3.27
CA LEU A 86 -0.71 -3.64 -4.71
C LEU A 86 -1.81 -2.70 -5.19
N LEU A 87 -3.06 -2.90 -4.77
CA LEU A 87 -4.21 -2.08 -5.15
C LEU A 87 -4.15 -0.62 -4.66
N ARG A 88 -3.15 -0.25 -3.85
CA ARG A 88 -2.87 1.15 -3.47
C ARG A 88 -2.08 1.89 -4.54
N ASP A 89 -1.42 1.16 -5.43
CA ASP A 89 -0.63 1.70 -6.53
C ASP A 89 -1.40 1.55 -7.84
N ARG A 90 -1.87 2.67 -8.39
CA ARG A 90 -2.64 2.68 -9.64
C ARG A 90 -1.79 2.23 -10.83
N ILE A 91 -0.49 2.51 -10.85
CA ILE A 91 0.39 2.12 -11.97
C ILE A 91 0.42 0.60 -12.10
N VAL A 92 0.71 -0.08 -10.99
CA VAL A 92 0.76 -1.54 -10.96
C VAL A 92 -0.63 -2.14 -11.18
N THR A 93 -1.65 -1.58 -10.53
CA THR A 93 -3.04 -2.03 -10.66
C THR A 93 -3.51 -2.03 -12.12
N PHE A 94 -3.33 -0.91 -12.83
CA PHE A 94 -3.79 -0.77 -14.20
C PHE A 94 -2.99 -1.61 -15.19
N ARG A 95 -1.69 -1.84 -14.93
CA ARG A 95 -0.89 -2.78 -15.70
C ARG A 95 -1.41 -4.21 -15.57
N VAL A 96 -1.75 -4.66 -14.35
CA VAL A 96 -2.31 -5.99 -14.10
C VAL A 96 -3.67 -6.16 -14.76
N LEU A 97 -4.57 -5.16 -14.62
CA LEU A 97 -5.88 -5.18 -15.26
C LEU A 97 -5.78 -5.28 -16.78
N ARG A 98 -4.92 -4.46 -17.40
CA ARG A 98 -4.69 -4.49 -18.85
C ARG A 98 -4.16 -5.84 -19.31
N ALA A 99 -3.21 -6.43 -18.59
CA ALA A 99 -2.66 -7.75 -18.90
C ALA A 99 -3.72 -8.87 -18.78
N ALA A 100 -4.72 -8.70 -17.92
CA ALA A 100 -5.87 -9.60 -17.81
C ALA A 100 -6.96 -9.34 -18.89
N GLY A 101 -6.70 -8.47 -19.86
CA GLY A 101 -7.63 -8.11 -20.92
C GLY A 101 -8.80 -7.26 -20.46
N VAL A 102 -8.78 -6.74 -19.22
CA VAL A 102 -9.84 -5.85 -18.72
C VAL A 102 -9.82 -4.54 -19.50
N PRO A 103 -10.97 -4.03 -19.98
CA PRO A 103 -11.02 -2.73 -20.63
C PRO A 103 -10.74 -1.64 -19.60
N VAL A 104 -9.56 -1.04 -19.71
CA VAL A 104 -9.11 0.08 -18.88
C VAL A 104 -8.69 1.24 -19.79
N PRO A 105 -8.78 2.49 -19.31
CA PRO A 105 -8.26 3.62 -20.07
C PRO A 105 -6.76 3.46 -20.40
N GLU A 106 -6.34 3.98 -21.54
CA GLU A 106 -4.91 4.12 -21.87
C GLU A 106 -4.23 4.85 -20.71
N THR A 107 -3.20 4.23 -20.12
CA THR A 107 -2.58 4.69 -18.88
C THR A 107 -1.15 5.15 -19.16
N PHE A 108 -0.81 6.33 -18.67
CA PHE A 108 0.49 6.98 -18.83
C PHE A 108 1.13 7.26 -17.48
N VAL A 109 2.46 7.17 -17.45
CA VAL A 109 3.27 7.48 -16.28
C VAL A 109 4.42 8.35 -16.74
N ALA A 110 4.69 9.41 -15.98
CA ALA A 110 5.77 10.34 -16.27
C ALA A 110 6.47 10.76 -14.98
N SER A 111 7.74 11.12 -15.07
CA SER A 111 8.43 11.83 -13.99
C SER A 111 7.92 13.26 -13.88
N HIS A 112 7.61 13.90 -15.02
CA HIS A 112 7.19 15.30 -15.08
C HIS A 112 5.93 15.44 -15.93
N ALA A 113 5.04 16.36 -15.53
CA ALA A 113 3.76 16.60 -16.20
C ALA A 113 3.92 16.89 -17.71
N SER A 114 4.92 17.68 -18.09
CA SER A 114 5.21 18.05 -19.49
C SER A 114 5.48 16.86 -20.41
N GLN A 115 5.90 15.71 -19.87
CA GLN A 115 6.10 14.50 -20.67
C GLN A 115 4.76 13.88 -21.15
N LEU A 116 3.63 14.35 -20.63
CA LEU A 116 2.29 13.93 -21.05
C LEU A 116 1.79 14.66 -22.31
N LEU A 117 2.50 15.68 -22.79
CA LEU A 117 2.07 16.47 -23.97
C LEU A 117 1.76 15.60 -25.21
N PRO A 118 2.58 14.62 -25.61
CA PRO A 118 2.25 13.76 -26.76
C PRO A 118 1.01 12.89 -26.55
N ALA A 119 0.68 12.55 -25.29
CA ALA A 119 -0.54 11.84 -24.97
C ALA A 119 -1.77 12.76 -24.99
N LEU A 120 -1.57 14.02 -24.59
CA LEU A 120 -2.58 15.08 -24.58
C LEU A 120 -2.95 15.53 -25.99
N ASP A 121 -2.00 15.57 -26.93
CA ASP A 121 -2.25 15.86 -28.35
C ASP A 121 -3.22 14.85 -28.99
N ARG A 122 -3.30 13.63 -28.43
CA ARG A 122 -4.23 12.57 -28.86
C ARG A 122 -5.59 12.62 -28.15
N GLY A 123 -5.83 13.61 -27.29
CA GLY A 123 -7.10 13.82 -26.59
C GLY A 123 -6.95 14.12 -25.09
N PRO A 124 -8.05 14.38 -24.38
CA PRO A 124 -8.02 14.77 -22.98
C PRO A 124 -7.48 13.66 -22.09
N LEU A 125 -6.84 14.07 -20.99
CA LEU A 125 -6.29 13.21 -19.96
C LEU A 125 -6.96 13.51 -18.63
N ILE A 126 -7.11 12.48 -17.79
CA ILE A 126 -7.44 12.63 -16.38
C ILE A 126 -6.21 12.32 -15.54
N ILE A 127 -5.75 13.34 -14.81
CA ILE A 127 -4.61 13.26 -13.91
C ILE A 127 -5.12 12.90 -12.51
N ARG A 128 -4.46 11.92 -11.88
CA ARG A 128 -4.83 11.45 -10.55
C ARG A 128 -3.57 11.12 -9.75
N PRO A 129 -3.57 11.25 -8.41
CA PRO A 129 -2.50 10.70 -7.60
C PRO A 129 -2.30 9.21 -7.90
N HIS A 130 -1.07 8.75 -8.11
CA HIS A 130 -0.83 7.31 -8.31
C HIS A 130 -1.17 6.50 -7.03
N ARG A 131 -1.04 7.12 -5.84
CA ARG A 131 -1.47 6.59 -4.53
C ARG A 131 -2.67 7.35 -3.97
N ARG A 132 -3.67 6.59 -3.49
CA ARG A 132 -4.97 7.10 -3.00
C ARG A 132 -4.94 7.96 -1.73
N ALA A 133 -3.80 8.09 -1.04
CA ALA A 133 -3.74 8.66 0.31
C ALA A 133 -3.68 10.21 0.35
N ARG A 134 -3.63 10.89 -0.80
CA ARG A 134 -3.34 12.33 -0.84
C ARG A 134 -4.56 13.18 -1.22
N LEU A 135 -4.56 14.40 -0.69
CA LEU A 135 -5.67 15.37 -0.68
C LEU A 135 -6.03 15.95 -2.06
N ARG A 136 -5.24 15.69 -3.12
CA ARG A 136 -5.56 16.19 -4.46
C ARG A 136 -6.59 15.29 -5.15
N GLY A 137 -7.61 15.93 -5.71
CA GLY A 137 -8.65 15.30 -6.51
C GLY A 137 -8.13 14.79 -7.85
N SER A 138 -9.06 14.36 -8.70
CA SER A 138 -8.76 14.07 -10.10
C SER A 138 -9.03 15.33 -10.92
N GLU A 139 -8.14 15.63 -11.87
CA GLU A 139 -8.22 16.81 -12.73
C GLU A 139 -8.28 16.34 -14.19
N VAL A 140 -9.22 16.86 -14.97
CA VAL A 140 -9.28 16.59 -16.41
C VAL A 140 -8.59 17.75 -17.12
N VAL A 141 -7.65 17.42 -18.00
CA VAL A 141 -6.89 18.39 -18.79
C VAL A 141 -7.03 18.06 -20.27
N SER A 142 -7.24 19.10 -21.08
CA SER A 142 -7.48 19.00 -22.52
C SER A 142 -6.45 19.76 -23.35
N ASN A 143 -5.60 20.58 -22.72
CA ASN A 143 -4.55 21.34 -23.39
C ASN A 143 -3.34 21.60 -22.47
N ALA A 144 -2.23 22.04 -23.07
CA ALA A 144 -0.97 22.28 -22.36
C ALA A 144 -1.08 23.35 -21.27
N ALA A 145 -1.93 24.36 -21.45
CA ALA A 145 -2.12 25.42 -20.46
C ALA A 145 -2.80 24.89 -19.19
N GLU A 146 -3.84 24.06 -19.33
CA GLU A 146 -4.49 23.37 -18.21
C GLU A 146 -3.53 22.42 -17.48
N LEU A 147 -2.73 21.66 -18.23
CA LEU A 147 -1.70 20.78 -17.66
C LEU A 147 -0.65 21.55 -16.86
N ALA A 148 -0.21 22.72 -17.36
CA ALA A 148 0.72 23.60 -16.65
C ALA A 148 0.08 24.24 -15.41
N ALA A 149 -1.22 24.54 -15.46
CA ALA A 149 -1.97 25.16 -14.37
C ALA A 149 -2.15 24.24 -13.14
N LEU A 150 -1.96 22.92 -13.29
CA LEU A 150 -1.97 21.98 -12.16
C LEU A 150 -0.85 22.26 -11.14
N GLY A 151 0.18 23.01 -11.54
CA GLY A 151 1.31 23.37 -10.69
C GLY A 151 2.21 22.18 -10.34
N PRO A 152 3.02 22.27 -9.28
CA PRO A 152 3.90 21.19 -8.85
C PRO A 152 3.11 19.92 -8.53
N MET A 153 3.43 18.85 -9.26
CA MET A 153 2.87 17.52 -9.06
C MET A 153 3.91 16.61 -8.43
N GLU A 154 3.44 15.68 -7.61
CA GLU A 154 4.32 14.69 -7.02
C GLU A 154 4.65 13.60 -8.01
N GLU A 155 5.92 13.22 -8.03
CA GLU A 155 6.39 12.15 -8.89
C GLU A 155 6.10 10.76 -8.27
N PRO A 156 5.79 9.75 -9.09
CA PRO A 156 5.48 9.85 -10.52
C PRO A 156 4.09 10.44 -10.77
N VAL A 157 3.97 11.16 -11.89
CA VAL A 157 2.70 11.64 -12.45
C VAL A 157 1.97 10.47 -13.09
N PHE A 158 0.72 10.24 -12.69
CA PHE A 158 -0.17 9.23 -13.26
C PHE A 158 -1.30 9.91 -14.03
N ALA A 159 -1.48 9.50 -15.27
CA ALA A 159 -2.52 10.01 -16.16
C ALA A 159 -3.23 8.87 -16.89
N GLN A 160 -4.48 9.09 -17.24
CA GLN A 160 -5.25 8.17 -18.07
C GLN A 160 -5.96 8.92 -19.18
N ARG A 161 -6.22 8.26 -20.30
CA ARG A 161 -7.16 8.78 -21.31
C ARG A 161 -8.49 9.09 -20.62
N TYR A 162 -8.95 10.32 -20.76
CA TYR A 162 -10.25 10.69 -20.22
C TYR A 162 -11.35 10.19 -21.15
N HIS A 163 -12.16 9.27 -20.65
CA HIS A 163 -13.37 8.78 -21.30
C HIS A 163 -14.56 9.50 -20.65
N ALA A 164 -15.17 10.42 -21.39
CA ALA A 164 -16.32 11.17 -20.91
C ALA A 164 -17.50 10.20 -20.65
N PRO A 165 -18.11 10.21 -19.46
CA PRO A 165 -19.25 9.34 -19.17
C PRO A 165 -20.45 9.64 -20.08
N ASP A 166 -21.14 8.60 -20.54
CA ASP A 166 -22.38 8.73 -21.35
C ASP A 166 -23.53 9.42 -20.59
N GLY A 167 -23.43 9.49 -19.26
CA GLY A 167 -24.38 10.18 -18.41
C GLY A 167 -23.86 10.39 -16.99
N PRO A 168 -24.68 11.01 -16.11
CA PRO A 168 -24.27 11.35 -14.75
C PRO A 168 -24.24 10.14 -13.79
N MET A 169 -24.68 8.98 -14.27
CA MET A 169 -24.70 7.73 -13.52
C MET A 169 -23.36 6.98 -13.68
N HIS A 170 -22.79 6.63 -12.55
CA HIS A 170 -21.61 5.78 -12.43
C HIS A 170 -22.01 4.37 -12.02
N ARG A 171 -21.36 3.37 -12.62
CA ARG A 171 -21.59 1.96 -12.30
C ARG A 171 -20.58 1.51 -11.26
N LYS A 172 -21.08 1.04 -10.12
CA LYS A 172 -20.30 0.25 -9.18
C LYS A 172 -20.64 -1.21 -9.33
N ILE A 173 -19.62 -2.06 -9.34
CA ILE A 173 -19.79 -3.50 -9.30
C ILE A 173 -19.15 -4.01 -8.02
N TYR A 174 -19.88 -4.78 -7.23
CA TYR A 174 -19.38 -5.40 -6.01
C TYR A 174 -19.34 -6.91 -6.18
N SER A 175 -18.22 -7.52 -5.78
CA SER A 175 -18.07 -8.97 -5.68
C SER A 175 -18.07 -9.37 -4.21
N ILE A 176 -18.88 -10.35 -3.85
CA ILE A 176 -18.88 -11.00 -2.53
C ILE A 176 -18.90 -12.51 -2.78
N GLY A 177 -17.72 -13.13 -2.83
CA GLY A 177 -17.60 -14.52 -3.24
C GLY A 177 -17.90 -14.69 -4.73
N SER A 178 -18.70 -15.69 -5.07
CA SER A 178 -19.15 -15.95 -6.44
C SER A 178 -20.24 -14.99 -6.93
N GLU A 179 -20.87 -14.23 -6.03
CA GLU A 179 -21.97 -13.33 -6.37
C GLU A 179 -21.46 -11.93 -6.72
N ARG A 180 -22.03 -11.34 -7.77
CA ARG A 180 -21.72 -9.99 -8.24
C ARG A 180 -22.98 -9.12 -8.28
N PHE A 181 -22.81 -7.85 -7.92
CA PHE A 181 -23.91 -6.91 -7.75
C PHE A 181 -23.59 -5.59 -8.43
N GLY A 182 -24.48 -5.13 -9.31
CA GLY A 182 -24.43 -3.80 -9.89
C GLY A 182 -25.16 -2.77 -9.02
N VAL A 183 -24.57 -1.60 -8.83
CA VAL A 183 -25.19 -0.44 -8.19
C VAL A 183 -24.91 0.82 -9.02
N LEU A 184 -25.95 1.51 -9.47
CA LEU A 184 -25.87 2.81 -10.14
C LEU A 184 -25.82 3.93 -9.10
N ARG A 185 -24.96 4.93 -9.29
CA ARG A 185 -24.85 6.10 -8.41
C ARG A 185 -24.69 7.39 -9.20
N VAL A 186 -25.29 8.45 -8.72
CA VAL A 186 -25.04 9.80 -9.24
C VAL A 186 -23.74 10.36 -8.66
N ARG A 187 -22.95 11.11 -9.45
CA ARG A 187 -21.87 11.95 -8.91
C ARG A 187 -22.02 13.43 -9.33
N PRO A 188 -21.80 14.38 -8.41
CA PRO A 188 -21.63 14.18 -6.97
C PRO A 188 -22.96 13.77 -6.32
N ALA A 189 -22.93 12.79 -5.42
CA ALA A 189 -24.10 12.46 -4.60
C ALA A 189 -24.36 13.60 -3.61
N ARG A 190 -25.61 14.04 -3.53
CA ARG A 190 -26.11 15.13 -2.68
C ARG A 190 -27.00 14.59 -1.57
N THR A 191 -27.59 13.40 -1.74
CA THR A 191 -28.44 12.75 -0.73
C THR A 191 -27.88 11.40 -0.25
N PRO A 192 -28.31 10.90 0.93
CA PRO A 192 -28.01 9.54 1.37
C PRO A 192 -28.50 8.46 0.41
N GLU A 193 -29.62 8.69 -0.28
CA GLU A 193 -30.21 7.79 -1.28
C GLU A 193 -29.30 7.71 -2.52
N GLU A 194 -28.86 8.85 -3.04
CA GLU A 194 -27.89 8.91 -4.14
C GLU A 194 -26.54 8.28 -3.77
N THR A 195 -26.15 8.38 -2.50
CA THR A 195 -24.95 7.71 -1.96
C THR A 195 -25.12 6.19 -1.93
N ARG A 196 -26.31 5.70 -1.57
CA ARG A 196 -26.63 4.26 -1.55
C ARG A 196 -26.60 3.70 -2.98
N GLY A 197 -27.27 4.40 -3.89
CA GLY A 197 -27.44 4.00 -5.28
C GLY A 197 -28.51 2.93 -5.48
N ASP A 198 -28.86 2.73 -6.74
CA ASP A 198 -29.92 1.80 -7.17
C ASP A 198 -29.32 0.52 -7.73
N PRO A 199 -29.77 -0.67 -7.28
CA PRO A 199 -29.32 -1.93 -7.84
C PRO A 199 -29.65 -2.05 -9.34
N PHE A 200 -28.77 -2.67 -10.11
CA PHE A 200 -29.04 -3.03 -11.50
C PHE A 200 -28.50 -4.42 -11.83
N THR A 201 -29.11 -5.07 -12.82
CA THR A 201 -28.65 -6.38 -13.32
C THR A 201 -27.41 -6.19 -14.20
N LEU A 202 -26.32 -6.88 -13.86
CA LEU A 202 -25.10 -6.85 -14.65
C LEU A 202 -25.35 -7.48 -16.03
N THR A 203 -24.83 -6.83 -17.07
CA THR A 203 -24.78 -7.44 -18.40
C THR A 203 -23.72 -8.55 -18.41
N PRO A 204 -23.78 -9.51 -19.36
CA PRO A 204 -22.75 -10.54 -19.50
C PRO A 204 -21.32 -9.97 -19.63
N GLU A 205 -21.19 -8.81 -20.31
CA GLU A 205 -19.92 -8.11 -20.45
C GLU A 205 -19.40 -7.59 -19.10
N LEU A 206 -20.25 -6.93 -18.30
CA LEU A 206 -19.86 -6.41 -16.98
C LEU A 206 -19.55 -7.54 -15.98
N GLU A 207 -20.29 -8.65 -16.07
CA GLU A 207 -20.05 -9.85 -15.28
C GLU A 207 -18.67 -10.46 -15.59
N ASP A 208 -18.34 -10.60 -16.87
CA ASP A 208 -17.06 -11.11 -17.32
C ASP A 208 -15.89 -10.16 -16.98
N ILE A 209 -16.08 -8.85 -17.10
CA ILE A 209 -15.12 -7.84 -16.65
C ILE A 209 -14.83 -8.01 -15.16
N ALA A 210 -15.87 -8.10 -14.34
CA ALA A 210 -15.71 -8.24 -12.90
C ALA A 210 -15.04 -9.56 -12.53
N ARG A 211 -15.38 -10.66 -13.22
CA ARG A 211 -14.69 -11.94 -13.07
C ARG A 211 -13.20 -11.83 -13.39
N ARG A 212 -12.83 -11.24 -14.54
CA ARG A 212 -11.43 -11.04 -14.94
C ARG A 212 -10.66 -10.19 -13.92
N CYS A 213 -11.27 -9.14 -13.38
CA CYS A 213 -10.67 -8.33 -12.31
C CYS A 213 -10.36 -9.16 -11.06
N GLY A 214 -11.32 -9.95 -10.58
CA GLY A 214 -11.12 -10.81 -9.41
C GLY A 214 -10.02 -11.86 -9.64
N SER A 215 -10.07 -12.54 -10.78
CA SER A 215 -9.04 -13.52 -11.18
C SER A 215 -7.65 -12.92 -11.29
N ALA A 216 -7.51 -11.70 -11.84
CA ALA A 216 -6.22 -11.04 -12.02
C ALA A 216 -5.49 -10.76 -10.68
N PHE A 217 -6.26 -10.53 -9.61
CA PHE A 217 -5.74 -10.23 -8.28
C PHE A 217 -5.88 -11.37 -7.28
N GLY A 218 -6.49 -12.49 -7.66
CA GLY A 218 -6.72 -13.62 -6.75
C GLY A 218 -7.66 -13.30 -5.60
N ILE A 219 -8.68 -12.45 -5.81
CA ILE A 219 -9.67 -12.05 -4.79
C ILE A 219 -11.08 -12.11 -5.35
N ASP A 220 -12.05 -12.44 -4.50
CA ASP A 220 -13.47 -12.50 -4.85
C ASP A 220 -14.36 -11.62 -3.94
N LEU A 221 -13.75 -10.88 -3.02
CA LEU A 221 -14.34 -9.78 -2.27
C LEU A 221 -13.71 -8.47 -2.73
N PHE A 222 -14.40 -7.64 -3.51
CA PHE A 222 -13.88 -6.35 -3.99
C PHE A 222 -14.98 -5.46 -4.55
N GLY A 223 -14.63 -4.22 -4.92
CA GLY A 223 -15.49 -3.32 -5.66
C GLY A 223 -14.79 -2.68 -6.84
N LEU A 224 -15.52 -2.45 -7.93
CA LEU A 224 -15.09 -1.76 -9.13
C LEU A 224 -15.87 -0.47 -9.31
N ASP A 225 -15.21 0.57 -9.80
CA ASP A 225 -15.89 1.70 -10.44
C ASP A 225 -15.67 1.59 -11.96
N VAL A 226 -16.77 1.64 -12.69
CA VAL A 226 -16.83 1.53 -14.14
C VAL A 226 -17.47 2.80 -14.71
N VAL A 227 -16.82 3.35 -15.74
CA VAL A 227 -17.41 4.39 -16.58
C VAL A 227 -17.86 3.76 -17.89
N GLU A 228 -19.06 4.08 -18.35
CA GLU A 228 -19.46 3.80 -19.73
C GLU A 228 -19.25 5.07 -20.55
N SER A 229 -18.60 4.91 -21.70
CA SER A 229 -18.28 5.98 -22.64
C SER A 229 -18.42 5.45 -24.04
N GLU A 230 -19.26 6.08 -24.85
CA GLU A 230 -19.64 5.64 -26.19
C GLU A 230 -20.16 4.20 -26.21
N GLY A 231 -20.93 3.83 -25.18
CA GLY A 231 -21.47 2.48 -25.00
C GLY A 231 -20.44 1.42 -24.62
N ARG A 232 -19.18 1.80 -24.32
CA ARG A 232 -18.11 0.87 -23.91
C ARG A 232 -17.76 1.02 -22.43
N PRO A 233 -17.67 -0.08 -21.66
CA PRO A 233 -17.29 -0.01 -20.25
C PRO A 233 -15.77 0.06 -20.06
N TYR A 234 -15.32 0.96 -19.20
CA TYR A 234 -13.93 1.05 -18.75
C TYR A 234 -13.85 0.97 -17.23
N VAL A 235 -13.05 0.04 -16.72
CA VAL A 235 -12.73 -0.03 -15.29
C VAL A 235 -11.78 1.12 -14.97
N ILE A 236 -12.21 2.02 -14.09
CA ILE A 236 -11.44 3.21 -13.67
C ILE A 236 -10.94 3.10 -12.23
N GLU A 237 -11.40 2.08 -11.50
CA GLU A 237 -10.99 1.85 -10.14
C GLU A 237 -11.31 0.42 -9.68
N ILE A 238 -10.42 -0.15 -8.86
CA ILE A 238 -10.69 -1.35 -8.07
C ILE A 238 -10.30 -1.11 -6.61
N SER A 239 -11.09 -1.64 -5.68
CA SER A 239 -10.90 -1.54 -4.23
C SER A 239 -11.03 -2.93 -3.60
N SER A 240 -10.03 -3.35 -2.83
CA SER A 240 -10.05 -4.66 -2.13
C SER A 240 -11.16 -4.75 -1.09
N PHE A 241 -11.54 -3.67 -0.41
CA PHE A 241 -12.65 -3.74 0.55
C PHE A 241 -13.49 -2.46 0.48
N PRO A 242 -14.51 -2.41 -0.39
CA PRO A 242 -15.38 -1.25 -0.52
C PRO A 242 -16.43 -1.18 0.61
N GLY A 243 -17.38 -0.26 0.50
CA GLY A 243 -18.49 -0.11 1.45
C GLY A 243 -19.71 -1.01 1.19
N PHE A 244 -19.79 -1.68 0.03
CA PHE A 244 -20.91 -2.56 -0.36
C PHE A 244 -22.32 -1.93 -0.24
N GLN A 245 -22.44 -0.60 -0.27
CA GLN A 245 -23.73 0.06 -0.12
C GLN A 245 -24.54 -0.09 -1.42
N GLY A 246 -25.85 -0.32 -1.27
CA GLY A 246 -26.74 -0.63 -2.39
C GLY A 246 -26.83 -2.13 -2.70
N VAL A 247 -25.99 -2.98 -2.10
CA VAL A 247 -26.10 -4.44 -2.25
C VAL A 247 -27.30 -4.96 -1.43
N PRO A 248 -28.26 -5.69 -2.04
CA PRO A 248 -29.37 -6.30 -1.31
C PRO A 248 -28.88 -7.26 -0.22
N HIS A 249 -29.31 -7.01 1.02
CA HIS A 249 -28.85 -7.74 2.21
C HIS A 249 -27.32 -7.73 2.40
N GLY A 250 -26.64 -6.66 1.98
CA GLY A 250 -25.18 -6.51 1.99
C GLY A 250 -24.51 -6.93 3.31
N PRO A 251 -24.92 -6.40 4.49
CA PRO A 251 -24.33 -6.78 5.78
C PRO A 251 -24.40 -8.29 6.06
N ARG A 252 -25.53 -8.93 5.75
CA ARG A 252 -25.74 -10.38 5.95
C ARG A 252 -24.86 -11.22 5.03
N ARG A 253 -24.75 -10.83 3.76
CA ARG A 253 -23.86 -11.50 2.79
C ARG A 253 -22.40 -11.37 3.19
N LEU A 254 -22.00 -10.17 3.58
CA LEU A 254 -20.63 -9.89 4.02
C LEU A 254 -20.28 -10.65 5.30
N ALA A 255 -21.18 -10.70 6.29
CA ALA A 255 -20.98 -11.48 7.51
C ALA A 255 -20.80 -12.97 7.21
N ARG A 256 -21.65 -13.56 6.35
CA ARG A 256 -21.51 -14.96 5.93
C ARG A 256 -20.18 -15.23 5.22
N TYR A 257 -19.78 -14.35 4.30
CA TYR A 257 -18.53 -14.47 3.59
C TYR A 257 -17.32 -14.40 4.55
N ILE A 258 -17.31 -13.42 5.47
CA ILE A 258 -16.25 -13.27 6.47
C ILE A 258 -16.20 -14.49 7.41
N TYR A 259 -17.35 -15.00 7.84
CA TYR A 259 -17.43 -16.20 8.68
C TYR A 259 -16.81 -17.42 7.97
N ALA A 260 -17.21 -17.68 6.72
CA ALA A 260 -16.66 -18.77 5.92
C ALA A 260 -15.15 -18.59 5.64
N ALA A 261 -14.67 -17.35 5.51
CA ALA A 261 -13.23 -17.09 5.42
C ALA A 261 -12.48 -17.41 6.72
N ALA A 262 -13.09 -17.15 7.88
CA ALA A 262 -12.51 -17.48 9.17
C ALA A 262 -12.48 -19.00 9.42
N GLU A 263 -13.51 -19.73 9.00
CA GLU A 263 -13.51 -21.20 9.04
C GLU A 263 -12.36 -21.79 8.21
N ARG A 264 -12.14 -21.26 7.01
CA ARG A 264 -11.04 -21.66 6.13
C ARG A 264 -9.68 -21.35 6.75
N ALA A 265 -9.53 -20.17 7.36
CA ALA A 265 -8.31 -19.78 8.06
C ALA A 265 -7.92 -20.79 9.14
N VAL A 266 -8.87 -21.20 9.99
CA VAL A 266 -8.62 -22.17 11.07
C VAL A 266 -8.28 -23.56 10.53
N ARG A 267 -8.81 -23.94 9.36
CA ARG A 267 -8.44 -25.20 8.68
C ARG A 267 -7.11 -25.13 7.91
N GLY A 268 -6.44 -23.98 7.90
CA GLY A 268 -5.21 -23.77 7.11
C GLY A 268 -5.46 -23.71 5.59
N GLU A 269 -6.71 -23.48 5.18
CA GLU A 269 -7.10 -23.33 3.78
C GLU A 269 -6.92 -21.89 3.30
N SER A 270 -6.95 -21.69 1.98
CA SER A 270 -6.90 -20.34 1.40
C SER A 270 -8.10 -19.48 1.84
N ILE A 271 -7.81 -18.25 2.26
CA ILE A 271 -8.80 -17.22 2.63
C ILE A 271 -9.68 -16.80 1.46
N VAL A 272 -9.23 -17.01 0.21
CA VAL A 272 -10.03 -16.86 -1.01
C VAL A 272 -10.32 -18.26 -1.59
N PRO A 273 -11.59 -18.63 -1.86
CA PRO A 273 -11.94 -19.95 -2.39
C PRO A 273 -11.28 -20.20 -3.75
N GLY A 274 -10.75 -21.41 -3.95
CA GLY A 274 -10.07 -21.79 -5.20
C GLY A 274 -11.02 -21.82 -6.41
N ASP A 275 -12.26 -22.24 -6.22
CA ASP A 275 -13.26 -22.36 -7.29
C ASP A 275 -13.72 -21.00 -7.86
N SER A 276 -13.56 -19.93 -7.09
CA SER A 276 -13.81 -18.54 -7.54
C SER A 276 -12.75 -18.06 -8.55
N LEU A 277 -11.61 -18.75 -8.66
CA LEU A 277 -10.44 -18.36 -9.44
C LEU A 277 -10.19 -19.39 -10.55
N SER A 278 -11.03 -19.39 -11.59
CA SER A 278 -10.75 -20.22 -12.77
C SER A 278 -9.49 -19.71 -13.49
N THR A 279 -8.61 -20.66 -13.82
CA THR A 279 -7.21 -20.54 -14.26
C THR A 279 -6.23 -20.08 -13.19
N GLN A 280 -5.14 -20.85 -13.08
CA GLN A 280 -4.02 -20.72 -12.14
C GLN A 280 -3.63 -19.28 -11.81
N PRO A 281 -2.99 -18.99 -10.66
CA PRO A 281 -2.26 -17.74 -10.47
C PRO A 281 -1.03 -17.72 -11.42
N ALA A 282 -1.28 -17.59 -12.72
CA ALA A 282 -0.32 -17.87 -13.78
C ALA A 282 -0.50 -16.88 -14.92
N ALA A 283 -0.14 -15.63 -14.66
CA ALA A 283 0.39 -14.70 -15.67
C ALA A 283 0.96 -13.48 -14.97
N GLY A 284 0.18 -12.86 -14.06
CA GLY A 284 0.57 -11.65 -13.35
C GLY A 284 1.85 -11.82 -12.55
N TYR A 285 1.91 -12.81 -11.65
CA TYR A 285 3.11 -13.08 -10.82
C TYR A 285 4.29 -13.71 -11.59
N ARG A 286 4.05 -14.43 -12.69
CA ARG A 286 5.12 -15.03 -13.51
C ARG A 286 5.74 -14.02 -14.49
N ALA A 287 5.01 -12.99 -14.93
CA ALA A 287 5.54 -11.87 -15.70
C ALA A 287 6.60 -11.04 -14.93
N PHE A 288 6.72 -11.26 -13.62
CA PHE A 288 7.67 -10.60 -12.74
C PHE A 288 8.99 -11.37 -12.54
N ARG A 289 9.15 -12.58 -13.09
CA ARG A 289 10.41 -13.36 -12.98
C ARG A 289 11.59 -12.78 -13.78
N GLY A 290 11.41 -11.64 -14.44
CA GLY A 290 12.50 -10.87 -15.06
C GLY A 290 12.26 -9.36 -15.03
N SER A 291 11.57 -8.83 -14.01
CA SER A 291 11.40 -7.37 -13.93
C SER A 291 11.12 -6.76 -12.56
N THR A 292 10.90 -7.52 -11.47
CA THR A 292 10.69 -6.86 -10.16
C THR A 292 11.97 -6.31 -9.56
N LEU A 293 13.07 -7.07 -9.63
CA LEU A 293 14.36 -6.61 -9.15
C LEU A 293 14.84 -5.43 -10.01
N ASP A 294 14.75 -5.53 -11.34
CA ASP A 294 15.10 -4.44 -12.26
C ASP A 294 14.22 -3.20 -12.09
N LEU A 295 12.91 -3.34 -11.89
CA LEU A 295 12.02 -2.20 -11.63
C LEU A 295 12.30 -1.55 -10.28
N VAL A 296 12.60 -2.35 -9.25
CA VAL A 296 12.97 -1.84 -7.93
C VAL A 296 14.34 -1.15 -8.00
N LEU A 297 15.29 -1.68 -8.76
CA LEU A 297 16.62 -1.08 -8.95
C LEU A 297 16.54 0.18 -9.82
N GLN A 298 15.77 0.19 -10.91
CA GLN A 298 15.51 1.41 -11.70
C GLN A 298 14.77 2.48 -10.92
N ALA A 299 13.88 2.11 -10.00
CA ALA A 299 13.17 3.06 -9.16
C ALA A 299 14.02 3.61 -8.00
N LEU A 300 15.10 2.92 -7.62
CA LEU A 300 15.97 3.29 -6.50
C LEU A 300 17.31 3.90 -6.94
N THR A 301 17.66 3.80 -8.22
CA THR A 301 18.95 4.28 -8.76
C THR A 301 18.71 5.31 -9.88
N THR A 302 19.46 6.41 -9.88
CA THR A 302 19.42 7.42 -10.96
C THR A 302 20.36 7.09 -12.13
N THR A 303 21.01 5.93 -12.07
CA THR A 303 21.96 5.43 -13.06
C THR A 303 21.65 3.95 -13.30
N PRO A 304 21.53 3.49 -14.56
CA PRO A 304 21.24 2.09 -14.83
C PRO A 304 22.37 1.19 -14.32
N ALA A 305 22.02 0.18 -13.52
CA ALA A 305 22.97 -0.83 -13.03
C ALA A 305 23.55 -1.65 -14.20
N THR A 306 24.85 -1.91 -14.14
CA THR A 306 25.55 -2.79 -15.08
C THR A 306 25.15 -4.25 -14.85
N ALA A 307 25.38 -5.12 -15.85
CA ALA A 307 25.02 -6.53 -15.76
C ALA A 307 25.77 -7.28 -14.63
N GLU A 308 26.99 -6.84 -14.28
CA GLU A 308 27.76 -7.41 -13.16
C GLU A 308 27.18 -7.00 -11.80
N GLU A 309 26.78 -5.73 -11.64
CA GLU A 309 26.14 -5.25 -10.41
C GLU A 309 24.79 -5.95 -10.17
N LEU A 310 24.03 -6.24 -11.23
CA LEU A 310 22.79 -7.00 -11.15
C LEU A 310 23.01 -8.44 -10.70
N ASP A 311 24.08 -9.09 -11.16
CA ASP A 311 24.43 -10.47 -10.77
C ASP A 311 24.88 -10.54 -9.30
N GLU A 312 25.67 -9.56 -8.84
CA GLU A 312 26.07 -9.48 -7.41
C GLU A 312 24.89 -9.24 -6.48
N ILE A 313 23.97 -8.36 -6.87
CA ILE A 313 22.76 -8.08 -6.08
C ILE A 313 21.85 -9.32 -6.04
N GLN A 314 21.70 -10.03 -7.15
CA GLN A 314 20.92 -11.27 -7.20
C GLN A 314 21.52 -12.34 -6.28
N LYS A 315 22.85 -12.52 -6.29
CA LYS A 315 23.54 -13.43 -5.36
C LYS A 315 23.29 -13.06 -3.89
N LEU A 316 23.32 -11.77 -3.55
CA LEU A 316 23.08 -11.29 -2.19
C LEU A 316 21.63 -11.54 -1.73
N VAL A 317 20.66 -11.36 -2.61
CA VAL A 317 19.24 -11.61 -2.34
C VAL A 317 18.98 -13.11 -2.14
N ASP A 318 19.62 -13.95 -2.94
CA ASP A 318 19.51 -15.41 -2.81
C ASP A 318 20.18 -15.90 -1.51
N GLU A 319 21.31 -15.29 -1.12
CA GLU A 319 21.96 -15.58 0.16
C GLU A 319 21.09 -15.19 1.37
N ILE A 320 20.39 -14.06 1.30
CA ILE A 320 19.42 -13.64 2.33
C ILE A 320 18.25 -14.62 2.41
N ARG A 321 17.73 -15.09 1.27
CA ARG A 321 16.67 -16.12 1.22
C ARG A 321 17.11 -17.41 1.90
N LEU A 322 18.31 -17.89 1.57
CA LEU A 322 18.88 -19.10 2.15
C LEU A 322 19.10 -18.98 3.66
N ARG A 323 19.42 -17.79 4.18
CA ARG A 323 19.53 -17.52 5.63
C ARG A 323 18.18 -17.43 6.34
N VAL A 324 17.11 -17.03 5.65
CA VAL A 324 15.74 -16.99 6.20
C VAL A 324 15.11 -18.39 6.27
N GLU A 325 15.52 -19.30 5.38
CA GLU A 325 15.03 -20.68 5.33
C GLU A 325 15.80 -21.66 6.25
N ALA A 326 16.93 -21.25 6.84
CA ALA A 326 17.69 -22.08 7.76
C ALA A 326 17.04 -22.16 9.17
N PRO A 327 16.96 -23.35 9.81
CA PRO A 327 16.43 -23.47 11.16
C PRO A 327 17.32 -22.76 12.18
N LYS A 328 16.71 -21.93 13.03
CA LYS A 328 17.40 -21.13 14.05
C LYS A 328 17.94 -22.04 15.18
N PRO A 329 19.24 -22.02 15.52
CA PRO A 329 19.74 -22.75 16.69
C PRO A 329 19.26 -22.11 17.99
N ALA A 330 19.08 -22.93 19.02
CA ALA A 330 18.58 -22.53 20.33
C ALA A 330 19.49 -21.49 21.02
N PRO A 331 18.93 -20.56 21.82
CA PRO A 331 19.70 -19.47 22.41
C PRO A 331 20.64 -19.98 23.51
N GLN A 332 21.95 -19.74 23.34
CA GLN A 332 22.94 -19.88 24.40
C GLN A 332 23.03 -18.59 25.24
N ALA A 333 23.18 -18.76 26.55
CA ALA A 333 23.33 -17.68 27.51
C ALA A 333 24.66 -16.92 27.34
N ARG A 334 24.61 -15.58 27.43
CA ARG A 334 25.80 -14.71 27.35
C ARG A 334 26.58 -14.71 28.67
N PRO A 335 27.93 -14.72 28.64
CA PRO A 335 28.74 -14.44 29.82
C PRO A 335 28.76 -12.94 30.15
N VAL A 336 28.92 -12.63 31.43
CA VAL A 336 29.12 -11.30 32.02
C VAL A 336 30.60 -10.91 31.87
N HIS A 337 30.90 -9.68 31.45
CA HIS A 337 32.26 -9.13 31.41
C HIS A 337 32.55 -8.17 32.59
N PRO A 338 33.77 -8.17 33.16
CA PRO A 338 34.18 -7.30 34.27
C PRO A 338 34.72 -5.92 33.78
N PRO A 339 34.98 -4.94 34.69
CA PRO A 339 35.12 -3.53 34.32
C PRO A 339 36.54 -3.08 33.91
N LEU A 340 36.58 -1.89 33.28
CA LEU A 340 37.70 -1.23 32.58
C LEU A 340 38.92 -0.81 33.43
N ALA A 341 40.11 -0.96 32.83
CA ALA A 341 41.30 -0.09 32.94
C ALA A 341 42.25 -0.46 31.76
N ALA A 342 43.08 0.37 31.12
CA ALA A 342 43.49 1.76 31.24
C ALA A 342 43.95 2.27 29.85
N LEU A 343 43.99 3.59 29.66
CA LEU A 343 44.44 4.27 28.43
C LEU A 343 45.98 4.31 28.31
N ALA A 344 46.53 3.96 27.14
CA ALA A 344 47.49 4.79 26.38
C ALA A 344 48.12 4.04 25.20
N THR A 345 47.95 4.58 23.98
CA THR A 345 49.02 4.96 23.03
C THR A 345 48.38 5.74 21.87
N ARG A 346 48.97 6.88 21.46
CA ARG A 346 48.48 7.73 20.36
C ARG A 346 48.78 7.05 19.01
N GLU A 347 47.78 6.36 18.45
CA GLU A 347 47.75 5.83 17.09
C GLU A 347 47.37 6.91 16.05
N ALA A 348 47.75 6.67 14.79
CA ALA A 348 47.48 7.53 13.65
C ALA A 348 46.01 7.98 13.62
N ALA A 349 45.77 9.29 13.66
CA ALA A 349 44.44 9.84 13.91
C ALA A 349 43.44 9.39 12.85
N SER A 350 42.41 8.64 13.28
CA SER A 350 41.27 8.26 12.44
C SER A 350 40.66 9.48 11.73
N PRO A 351 40.16 9.33 10.49
CA PRO A 351 39.57 10.45 9.77
C PRO A 351 38.41 11.06 10.56
N ARG A 352 38.26 12.38 10.49
CA ARG A 352 37.16 13.10 11.15
C ARG A 352 36.16 13.53 10.09
N VAL A 353 34.92 13.09 10.21
CA VAL A 353 33.87 13.31 9.23
C VAL A 353 32.73 14.10 9.86
N ALA A 354 32.39 15.26 9.27
CA ALA A 354 31.21 16.01 9.62
C ALA A 354 30.12 15.73 8.58
N MET A 355 28.93 15.35 9.04
CA MET A 355 27.76 15.09 8.20
C MET A 355 26.69 16.12 8.52
N TYR A 356 26.08 16.70 7.48
CA TYR A 356 25.04 17.72 7.65
C TYR A 356 23.68 17.19 7.22
N SER A 357 22.66 17.37 8.06
CA SER A 357 21.26 17.06 7.77
C SER A 357 20.39 18.29 7.89
N GLN A 358 19.95 18.80 6.75
CA GLN A 358 19.02 19.93 6.67
C GLN A 358 17.66 19.57 7.30
N GLY A 359 17.01 20.52 7.97
CA GLY A 359 15.78 20.28 8.75
C GLY A 359 14.51 20.10 7.90
N MET A 360 14.53 20.60 6.66
CA MET A 360 13.37 20.66 5.76
C MET A 360 13.02 19.33 5.06
N VAL A 361 13.91 18.32 5.13
CA VAL A 361 13.80 17.05 4.40
C VAL A 361 13.22 15.89 5.24
N GLY A 362 12.76 16.19 6.45
CA GLY A 362 12.04 15.26 7.32
C GLY A 362 12.91 14.14 7.92
N PHE A 363 12.30 13.33 8.80
CA PHE A 363 12.98 12.32 9.60
C PHE A 363 13.69 11.22 8.80
N GLY A 364 13.23 10.92 7.58
CA GLY A 364 13.84 9.91 6.72
C GLY A 364 15.29 10.25 6.36
N HIS A 365 15.59 11.55 6.22
CA HIS A 365 16.93 12.02 5.89
C HIS A 365 17.91 11.83 7.03
N ILE A 366 17.47 12.11 8.27
CA ILE A 366 18.29 11.95 9.48
C ILE A 366 18.58 10.46 9.74
N ARG A 367 17.58 9.59 9.56
CA ARG A 367 17.76 8.14 9.67
C ARG A 367 18.73 7.59 8.63
N ARG A 368 18.63 8.05 7.38
CA ARG A 368 19.57 7.69 6.32
C ARG A 368 21.00 8.13 6.66
N ASN A 369 21.18 9.37 7.12
CA ASN A 369 22.49 9.87 7.53
C ASN A 369 23.07 9.08 8.71
N ALA A 370 22.25 8.68 9.68
CA ALA A 370 22.69 7.80 10.76
C ALA A 370 23.12 6.42 10.25
N SER A 371 22.39 5.83 9.30
CA SER A 371 22.78 4.56 8.67
C SER A 371 24.08 4.68 7.86
N ILE A 372 24.28 5.78 7.13
CA ILE A 372 25.53 6.05 6.40
C ILE A 372 26.68 6.21 7.40
N ALA A 373 26.47 6.95 8.48
CA ALA A 373 27.48 7.13 9.52
C ALA A 373 27.86 5.79 10.19
N GLN A 374 26.89 4.90 10.41
CA GLN A 374 27.14 3.55 10.89
C GLN A 374 27.97 2.73 9.90
N ALA A 375 27.67 2.81 8.60
CA ALA A 375 28.42 2.11 7.57
C ALA A 375 29.86 2.63 7.46
N LEU A 376 30.05 3.96 7.48
CA LEU A 376 31.37 4.60 7.47
C LEU A 376 32.21 4.18 8.68
N ARG A 377 31.60 4.10 9.87
CA ARG A 377 32.23 3.60 11.09
C ARG A 377 32.64 2.12 11.01
N ALA A 378 31.83 1.30 10.34
CA ALA A 378 32.10 -0.13 10.19
C ALA A 378 33.23 -0.42 9.18
N ALA A 379 33.60 0.54 8.33
CA ALA A 379 34.70 0.42 7.38
C ALA A 379 36.00 1.02 7.93
N PRO A 380 37.15 0.31 7.85
CA PRO A 380 38.45 0.90 8.17
C PRO A 380 38.86 1.96 7.12
N PRO A 381 39.51 3.07 7.54
CA PRO A 381 39.79 3.46 8.92
C PRO A 381 38.57 4.08 9.58
N SER A 382 38.05 3.46 10.65
CA SER A 382 36.82 3.84 11.35
C SER A 382 36.86 5.31 11.80
N PRO A 383 36.12 6.21 11.14
CA PRO A 383 36.23 7.64 11.40
C PRO A 383 35.47 8.06 12.66
N ALA A 384 35.92 9.16 13.26
CA ALA A 384 35.13 9.90 14.25
C ALA A 384 34.12 10.78 13.50
N ILE A 385 32.82 10.59 13.77
CA ILE A 385 31.75 11.25 13.01
C ILE A 385 30.94 12.18 13.91
N VAL A 386 30.71 13.41 13.43
CA VAL A 386 29.72 14.33 14.02
C VAL A 386 28.59 14.55 13.02
N LEU A 387 27.35 14.28 13.43
CA LEU A 387 26.13 14.61 12.70
C LEU A 387 25.60 15.97 13.18
N ILE A 388 25.54 16.93 12.27
CA ILE A 388 24.96 18.24 12.49
C ILE A 388 23.54 18.24 11.89
N ALA A 389 22.51 18.41 12.72
CA ALA A 389 21.12 18.36 12.29
C ALA A 389 20.36 19.63 12.69
N GLU A 390 19.59 20.22 11.78
CA GLU A 390 18.71 21.36 12.12
C GLU A 390 17.39 20.91 12.76
N ALA A 391 17.04 19.62 12.73
CA ALA A 391 15.84 19.12 13.37
C ALA A 391 16.13 18.75 14.83
N TRP A 392 15.46 19.40 15.79
CA TRP A 392 15.64 19.15 17.23
C TRP A 392 15.39 17.67 17.62
N GLN A 393 14.55 16.97 16.85
CA GLN A 393 14.24 15.57 17.07
C GLN A 393 15.40 14.61 16.72
N ALA A 394 16.49 15.10 16.12
CA ALA A 394 17.70 14.31 15.92
C ALA A 394 18.31 13.86 17.25
N GLY A 395 18.20 14.67 18.31
CA GLY A 395 18.65 14.30 19.66
C GLY A 395 17.86 13.16 20.30
N ALA A 396 16.69 12.81 19.75
CA ALA A 396 15.86 11.70 20.21
C ALA A 396 16.10 10.39 19.44
N LEU A 397 16.93 10.42 18.39
CA LEU A 397 17.28 9.21 17.65
C LEU A 397 18.46 8.50 18.34
N PRO A 398 18.41 7.16 18.47
CA PRO A 398 19.57 6.41 18.95
C PRO A 398 20.70 6.53 17.92
N MET A 399 21.80 7.18 18.30
CA MET A 399 22.95 7.32 17.42
C MET A 399 23.80 6.04 17.44
N PRO A 400 24.36 5.61 16.29
CA PRO A 400 25.27 4.46 16.25
C PRO A 400 26.55 4.78 17.02
N GLU A 401 27.06 3.84 17.83
CA GLU A 401 28.10 4.03 18.88
C GLU A 401 29.00 5.29 18.77
N GLY A 402 30.29 5.33 18.43
CA GLY A 402 31.05 6.61 18.26
C GLY A 402 30.61 7.62 17.16
N VAL A 403 29.33 8.03 17.09
CA VAL A 403 28.81 9.16 16.31
C VAL A 403 28.17 10.15 17.27
N ASP A 404 28.71 11.37 17.32
CA ASP A 404 28.12 12.46 18.09
C ASP A 404 27.07 13.19 17.26
N CYS A 405 26.02 13.72 17.89
CA CYS A 405 25.01 14.52 17.21
C CYS A 405 24.91 15.91 17.85
N VAL A 406 25.00 16.95 17.01
CA VAL A 406 24.79 18.35 17.40
C VAL A 406 23.55 18.85 16.68
N THR A 407 22.57 19.32 17.45
CA THR A 407 21.38 19.96 16.89
C THR A 407 21.58 21.46 16.79
N LEU A 408 21.41 22.02 15.59
CA LEU A 408 21.36 23.47 15.37
C LEU A 408 19.92 23.99 15.43
N PRO A 409 19.69 25.28 15.73
CA PRO A 409 18.36 25.87 15.63
C PRO A 409 17.76 25.70 14.23
N ALA A 410 16.51 25.23 14.14
CA ALA A 410 15.78 25.10 12.88
C ALA A 410 14.95 26.36 12.59
N LEU A 411 14.80 26.68 11.31
CA LEU A 411 13.70 27.52 10.84
C LEU A 411 12.40 26.68 10.89
N ARG A 412 11.44 27.14 11.69
CA ARG A 412 10.09 26.55 11.74
C ARG A 412 9.27 27.17 10.63
N ARG A 413 8.70 26.33 9.77
CA ARG A 413 7.74 26.77 8.77
C ARG A 413 6.36 26.92 9.42
N GLU A 414 5.81 28.12 9.40
CA GLU A 414 4.46 28.36 9.90
C GLU A 414 3.41 27.77 8.94
N ALA A 415 2.16 27.68 9.39
CA ALA A 415 1.09 27.03 8.62
C ALA A 415 0.80 27.70 7.25
N ASP A 416 1.22 28.95 7.08
CA ASP A 416 1.15 29.75 5.86
C ASP A 416 2.39 29.62 4.95
N GLY A 417 3.41 28.88 5.40
CA GLY A 417 4.61 28.61 4.63
C GLY A 417 5.76 29.61 4.83
N ALA A 418 5.62 30.59 5.74
CA ALA A 418 6.68 31.51 6.17
C ALA A 418 7.73 30.82 7.05
#